data_AF-A0A0L0HS97-F1
#
_entry.id   AF-A0A0L0HS97-F1
#
_cell.length_a   1.000
_cell.length_b   1.000
_cell.length_c   1.000
_cell.angle_alpha   90.00
_cell.angle_beta   90.00
_cell.angle_gamma   90.00
#
_symmetry.space_group_name_H-M   'P 1'
#
loop_
_entity.id
_entity.type
_entity.pdbx_description
1 polymer ?
#
loop_
_entity_poly.entity_id
_entity_poly.type
_entity_poly.pdbx_seq_one_letter_code
_entity_poly.pdbx_strand_id
1 'polypeptide(L)'
;MARPRKVFAEQPRPPTNIESKLENLARLAKTGRRSRAQAPDEAPISRNGRPKRFSVDREDSDEAAGDSFHNGNELPAATLGKRYRQDDADLQSMEPATRRRVGVRAEENYYASAKWSQFPQHDAMMAQRSSLSHTITQDYNPKDYNIPPYFFLSKDGMIATFTWHPPKRVRFRSQYSWKEQGRILTICSDIQSEENTYQEYDSVKAPRLLSFLRSHLQKCIRRTNGQLAYRTAYQLIKPDAAELIRQLPMIVLEDAIPNPQYPGLIWLACATEKGFRPPISIIEWLLGYVRAVADSPFRETFEASASSDPLQLVSRSVAELPTSKRDLLYALQLTKSLQTSAGNRFLIDKTTRAWFERMRSDSNDNHYSKTLYQVHHVPIDGVPNLQPDELELSAVDPCCSDILDILRQELDEEDQQRWPDDVVLKHMLNEKSCELRTKMLVPAVFGGSESKSAEKPPGVNRMEVDLLWRKYKEKISQAQRRILRGAISK
;
A
#
# COMPACT_ATOMS: atom_id res chain seq x y z
N MET A 1 60.67 -8.14 -36.43
CA MET A 1 60.05 -8.87 -35.30
C MET A 1 58.53 -8.71 -35.38
N ALA A 2 57.83 -9.73 -35.86
CA ALA A 2 56.36 -9.81 -35.88
C ALA A 2 55.97 -11.25 -35.51
N ARG A 3 55.13 -11.41 -34.48
CA ARG A 3 54.73 -12.71 -33.93
C ARG A 3 53.66 -13.38 -34.81
N PRO A 4 53.67 -14.72 -35.00
CA PRO A 4 52.61 -15.41 -35.71
C PRO A 4 51.37 -15.58 -34.80
N ARG A 5 50.18 -15.40 -35.38
CA ARG A 5 48.87 -15.65 -34.74
C ARG A 5 48.66 -17.16 -34.59
N LYS A 6 48.39 -17.62 -33.36
CA LYS A 6 47.89 -18.97 -33.08
C LYS A 6 46.43 -19.08 -33.50
N VAL A 7 46.13 -20.05 -34.35
CA VAL A 7 44.77 -20.52 -34.65
C VAL A 7 44.37 -21.48 -33.54
N PHE A 8 43.29 -21.19 -32.82
CA PHE A 8 42.66 -22.14 -31.88
C PHE A 8 41.61 -22.94 -32.64
N ALA A 9 41.77 -24.26 -32.67
CA ALA A 9 40.77 -25.20 -33.15
C ALA A 9 39.66 -25.34 -32.09
N GLU A 10 38.40 -25.16 -32.50
CA GLU A 10 37.22 -25.43 -31.68
C GLU A 10 37.07 -26.94 -31.46
N GLN A 11 36.90 -27.36 -30.21
CA GLN A 11 36.48 -28.73 -29.87
C GLN A 11 34.95 -28.84 -29.92
N PRO A 12 34.39 -29.97 -30.41
CA PRO A 12 32.95 -30.16 -30.46
C PRO A 12 32.36 -30.35 -29.06
N ARG A 13 31.25 -29.66 -28.78
CA ARG A 13 30.48 -29.83 -27.54
C ARG A 13 29.74 -31.18 -27.55
N PRO A 14 29.62 -31.87 -26.40
CA PRO A 14 28.86 -33.11 -26.32
C PRO A 14 27.34 -32.84 -26.40
N PRO A 15 26.55 -33.76 -26.99
CA PRO A 15 25.11 -33.58 -27.12
C PRO A 15 24.41 -33.75 -25.77
N THR A 16 23.61 -32.74 -25.38
CA THR A 16 22.73 -32.79 -24.21
C THR A 16 21.48 -33.62 -24.53
N ASN A 17 21.43 -34.85 -24.02
CA ASN A 17 20.30 -35.77 -24.16
C ASN A 17 19.13 -35.35 -23.25
N ILE A 18 18.27 -34.46 -23.76
CA ILE A 18 17.05 -33.98 -23.10
C ILE A 18 15.91 -35.02 -23.20
N GLU A 19 15.92 -35.87 -24.24
CA GLU A 19 14.86 -36.86 -24.48
C GLU A 19 14.87 -37.99 -23.43
N SER A 20 16.04 -38.44 -22.98
CA SER A 20 16.15 -39.49 -21.93
C SER A 20 15.60 -39.07 -20.56
N LYS A 21 15.58 -37.77 -20.26
CA LYS A 21 15.02 -37.25 -19.00
C LYS A 21 13.48 -37.15 -19.05
N LEU A 22 12.92 -36.89 -20.22
CA LEU A 22 11.46 -36.84 -20.41
C LEU A 22 10.83 -38.25 -20.41
N GLU A 23 11.53 -39.25 -20.93
CA GLU A 23 11.06 -40.64 -20.89
C GLU A 23 11.01 -41.23 -19.46
N ASN A 24 11.95 -40.84 -18.59
CA ASN A 24 11.96 -41.29 -17.20
C ASN A 24 10.85 -40.65 -16.35
N LEU A 25 10.48 -39.39 -16.63
CA LEU A 25 9.34 -38.73 -15.98
C LEU A 25 7.99 -39.32 -16.43
N ALA A 26 7.86 -39.70 -17.70
CA ALA A 26 6.66 -40.36 -18.20
C ALA A 26 6.46 -41.79 -17.64
N ARG A 27 7.55 -42.48 -17.28
CA ARG A 27 7.48 -43.80 -16.62
C ARG A 27 7.05 -43.71 -15.15
N LEU A 28 7.48 -42.69 -14.41
CA LEU A 28 7.09 -42.46 -13.02
C LEU A 28 5.60 -42.11 -12.86
N ALA A 29 4.99 -41.46 -13.86
CA ALA A 29 3.56 -41.13 -13.83
C ALA A 29 2.63 -42.35 -14.05
N LYS A 30 3.14 -43.48 -14.58
CA LYS A 30 2.31 -44.66 -14.90
C LYS A 30 2.20 -45.70 -13.78
N THR A 31 3.00 -45.61 -12.71
CA THR A 31 3.04 -46.62 -11.64
C THR A 31 2.27 -46.25 -10.36
N GLY A 32 1.63 -45.08 -10.30
CA GLY A 32 0.88 -44.62 -9.12
C GLY A 32 -0.59 -45.06 -9.09
N ARG A 33 -0.90 -46.35 -8.96
CA ARG A 33 -2.27 -46.82 -8.63
C ARG A 33 -2.26 -48.04 -7.72
N ARG A 34 -3.00 -47.90 -6.61
CA ARG A 34 -3.50 -48.90 -5.63
C ARG A 34 -2.70 -49.06 -4.34
N SER A 35 -3.25 -48.48 -3.27
CA SER A 35 -3.43 -49.19 -2.00
C SER A 35 -4.65 -48.62 -1.28
N ARG A 36 -5.70 -49.43 -1.25
CA ARG A 36 -6.99 -49.23 -0.57
C ARG A 36 -6.77 -49.65 0.89
N ALA A 37 -6.73 -48.70 1.82
CA ALA A 37 -6.65 -48.99 3.25
C ALA A 37 -8.06 -49.17 3.82
N GLN A 38 -8.23 -50.27 4.56
CA GLN A 38 -9.44 -50.69 5.25
C GLN A 38 -9.78 -49.74 6.42
N ALA A 39 -11.08 -49.51 6.61
CA ALA A 39 -11.63 -48.85 7.79
C ALA A 39 -11.56 -49.81 9.00
N PRO A 40 -11.27 -49.33 10.22
CA PRO A 40 -11.41 -50.13 11.42
C PRO A 40 -12.82 -50.03 12.01
N ASP A 41 -13.23 -51.17 12.56
CA ASP A 41 -14.52 -51.49 13.15
C ASP A 41 -14.97 -50.57 14.29
N GLU A 42 -16.29 -50.39 14.34
CA GLU A 42 -17.06 -49.82 15.44
C GLU A 42 -17.05 -50.75 16.66
N ALA A 43 -16.90 -50.18 17.85
CA ALA A 43 -17.15 -50.84 19.13
C ALA A 43 -17.76 -49.84 20.14
N PRO A 44 -18.52 -50.32 21.15
CA PRO A 44 -19.83 -49.79 21.46
C PRO A 44 -19.89 -48.73 22.57
N ILE A 45 -20.97 -47.96 22.51
CA ILE A 45 -21.41 -46.93 23.47
C ILE A 45 -21.65 -47.55 24.85
N SER A 46 -20.87 -47.12 25.85
CA SER A 46 -21.17 -47.36 27.27
C SER A 46 -21.75 -46.10 27.92
N ARG A 47 -22.92 -46.28 28.53
CA ARG A 47 -23.64 -45.31 29.37
C ARG A 47 -22.94 -45.10 30.72
N ASN A 48 -23.19 -43.91 31.28
CA ASN A 48 -23.04 -43.47 32.69
C ASN A 48 -21.75 -42.71 33.06
N GLY A 49 -21.91 -41.46 33.48
CA GLY A 49 -20.89 -40.70 34.21
C GLY A 49 -21.21 -39.21 34.34
N ARG A 50 -21.73 -38.79 35.49
CA ARG A 50 -22.02 -37.39 35.90
C ARG A 50 -20.80 -36.46 35.78
N PRO A 51 -21.00 -35.14 35.58
CA PRO A 51 -19.91 -34.18 35.58
C PRO A 51 -19.42 -33.88 37.01
N LYS A 52 -18.10 -34.06 37.25
CA LYS A 52 -17.42 -33.49 38.42
C LYS A 52 -17.06 -32.03 38.13
N ARG A 53 -17.56 -31.14 38.99
CA ARG A 53 -17.10 -29.76 39.15
C ARG A 53 -15.61 -29.78 39.52
N PHE A 54 -14.80 -29.01 38.80
CA PHE A 54 -13.48 -28.60 39.27
C PHE A 54 -13.58 -27.18 39.82
N SER A 55 -13.37 -27.08 41.12
CA SER A 55 -13.10 -25.88 41.90
C SER A 55 -11.78 -26.14 42.60
N VAL A 56 -10.75 -25.35 42.29
CA VAL A 56 -9.47 -25.21 43.01
C VAL A 56 -9.02 -23.79 42.68
N ASP A 57 -9.29 -22.81 43.53
CA ASP A 57 -8.62 -22.44 44.78
C ASP A 57 -7.47 -21.45 44.56
N ARG A 58 -7.60 -20.37 45.34
CA ARG A 58 -6.63 -19.32 45.62
C ARG A 58 -5.39 -19.92 46.28
N GLU A 59 -4.23 -19.42 45.89
CA GLU A 59 -3.09 -19.31 46.79
C GLU A 59 -2.57 -17.87 46.74
N ASP A 60 -2.87 -17.15 47.83
CA ASP A 60 -2.04 -16.06 48.34
C ASP A 60 -0.85 -16.71 49.07
N SER A 61 0.38 -16.20 48.91
CA SER A 61 1.29 -15.86 50.02
C SER A 61 2.72 -15.51 49.57
N ASP A 62 3.17 -14.38 50.12
CA ASP A 62 4.48 -14.12 50.76
C ASP A 62 5.72 -13.69 49.95
N GLU A 63 5.96 -12.38 50.09
CA GLU A 63 7.17 -11.72 50.58
C GLU A 63 8.38 -12.62 50.96
N ALA A 64 9.58 -12.26 50.46
CA ALA A 64 10.64 -11.65 51.29
C ALA A 64 11.98 -11.51 50.53
N ALA A 65 12.69 -10.42 50.88
CA ALA A 65 14.14 -10.19 50.84
C ALA A 65 14.89 -10.40 49.51
N GLY A 66 15.61 -9.43 48.95
CA GLY A 66 16.52 -8.50 49.62
C GLY A 66 17.93 -8.90 49.20
N ASP A 67 18.55 -8.14 48.28
CA ASP A 67 20.00 -8.07 48.27
C ASP A 67 20.51 -6.80 47.60
N SER A 68 21.28 -6.09 48.40
CA SER A 68 22.04 -4.88 48.12
C SER A 68 23.38 -5.25 47.48
N PHE A 69 23.72 -4.63 46.34
CA PHE A 69 25.12 -4.48 45.94
C PHE A 69 25.42 -3.04 45.53
N HIS A 70 26.38 -2.47 46.24
CA HIS A 70 27.01 -1.17 46.04
C HIS A 70 28.29 -1.30 45.22
N ASN A 71 28.72 -0.14 44.68
CA ASN A 71 29.98 0.18 44.01
C ASN A 71 30.13 -0.35 42.58
N GLY A 72 30.46 0.45 41.58
CA GLY A 72 31.16 1.72 41.55
C GLY A 72 32.27 1.56 40.50
N ASN A 73 32.32 2.44 39.49
CA ASN A 73 33.55 2.87 38.82
C ASN A 73 33.26 3.92 37.75
N GLU A 74 33.56 5.15 38.17
CA GLU A 74 34.28 6.23 37.48
C GLU A 74 34.51 6.17 35.96
N LEU A 75 34.17 7.31 35.36
CA LEU A 75 34.59 7.82 34.05
C LEU A 75 36.12 7.93 33.93
N PRO A 76 36.64 8.04 32.70
CA PRO A 76 37.25 9.33 32.39
C PRO A 76 36.80 9.94 31.06
N ALA A 77 36.90 11.27 31.04
CA ALA A 77 36.60 12.17 29.95
C ALA A 77 37.73 12.27 28.91
N ALA A 78 37.37 12.90 27.79
CA ALA A 78 38.20 13.50 26.75
C ALA A 78 38.71 12.57 25.63
N THR A 79 38.28 12.84 24.39
CA THR A 79 39.06 13.64 23.43
C THR A 79 38.19 14.00 22.21
N LEU A 80 37.93 15.29 22.03
CA LEU A 80 37.35 15.87 20.81
C LEU A 80 38.42 15.89 19.70
N GLY A 81 38.14 15.21 18.59
CA GLY A 81 38.94 15.29 17.36
C GLY A 81 38.14 15.95 16.23
N LYS A 82 38.42 17.22 15.97
CA LYS A 82 37.98 17.99 14.80
C LYS A 82 38.49 17.35 13.50
N ARG A 83 37.65 17.24 12.46
CA ARG A 83 38.01 17.31 11.03
C ARG A 83 36.74 17.22 10.17
N TYR A 84 36.40 18.30 9.48
CA TYR A 84 35.88 18.37 8.09
C TYR A 84 35.34 19.78 7.86
N ARG A 85 36.22 20.66 7.39
CA ARG A 85 35.92 21.91 6.70
C ARG A 85 37.14 22.24 5.84
N GLN A 86 37.00 22.08 4.54
CA GLN A 86 37.64 22.82 3.45
C GLN A 86 37.46 21.97 2.20
N ASP A 87 36.67 22.48 1.26
CA ASP A 87 36.84 22.36 -0.19
C ASP A 87 35.62 23.08 -0.82
N ASP A 88 35.68 24.41 -0.79
CA ASP A 88 34.82 25.32 -1.56
C ASP A 88 35.64 26.59 -1.81
N ALA A 89 36.58 26.50 -2.74
CA ALA A 89 37.23 27.64 -3.39
C ALA A 89 37.99 27.09 -4.59
N ASP A 90 37.34 27.06 -5.76
CA ASP A 90 37.97 27.25 -7.07
C ASP A 90 36.92 26.99 -8.14
N LEU A 91 36.34 28.07 -8.70
CA LEU A 91 35.77 28.15 -10.06
C LEU A 91 35.19 29.57 -10.28
N GLN A 92 36.08 30.54 -10.37
CA GLN A 92 35.81 31.81 -11.06
C GLN A 92 36.85 32.00 -12.15
N SER A 93 36.54 31.53 -13.36
CA SER A 93 37.00 32.09 -14.63
C SER A 93 36.54 31.17 -15.76
N MET A 94 35.57 31.62 -16.57
CA MET A 94 35.53 31.42 -18.02
C MET A 94 34.30 32.13 -18.61
N GLU A 95 34.55 32.91 -19.66
CA GLU A 95 33.58 33.67 -20.44
C GLU A 95 32.67 32.79 -21.34
N PRO A 96 31.54 33.33 -21.86
CA PRO A 96 30.48 32.52 -22.45
C PRO A 96 30.61 32.42 -23.99
N ALA A 97 30.61 31.20 -24.52
CA ALA A 97 30.39 30.98 -25.95
C ALA A 97 29.50 29.76 -26.23
N THR A 98 28.42 30.03 -26.97
CA THR A 98 27.61 29.08 -27.77
C THR A 98 26.92 27.91 -27.05
N ARG A 99 25.64 28.08 -26.73
CA ARG A 99 24.69 26.97 -26.62
C ARG A 99 23.54 27.10 -27.62
N ARG A 100 23.50 26.13 -28.53
CA ARG A 100 22.38 25.81 -29.44
C ARG A 100 21.11 25.50 -28.64
N ARG A 101 19.99 26.01 -29.15
CA ARG A 101 18.62 25.69 -28.71
C ARG A 101 18.35 24.18 -28.84
N VAL A 102 18.03 23.55 -27.72
CA VAL A 102 17.14 22.38 -27.69
C VAL A 102 16.02 22.76 -26.72
N GLY A 103 14.84 23.04 -27.28
CA GLY A 103 13.66 23.43 -26.52
C GLY A 103 13.10 22.22 -25.79
N VAL A 104 13.26 22.19 -24.47
CA VAL A 104 12.48 21.33 -23.59
C VAL A 104 11.29 22.16 -23.13
N ARG A 105 10.08 21.78 -23.57
CA ARG A 105 8.83 22.34 -23.07
C ARG A 105 8.65 21.89 -21.62
N ALA A 106 8.55 22.86 -20.72
CA ALA A 106 8.04 22.67 -19.38
C ALA A 106 6.51 22.63 -19.46
N GLU A 107 5.90 21.48 -19.18
CA GLU A 107 4.47 21.38 -18.88
C GLU A 107 4.31 21.43 -17.36
N GLU A 108 4.14 22.65 -16.85
CA GLU A 108 3.54 22.91 -15.55
C GLU A 108 2.06 23.28 -15.74
N ASN A 109 1.24 22.86 -14.79
CA ASN A 109 -0.06 23.46 -14.40
C ASN A 109 -1.32 23.08 -15.22
N TYR A 110 -1.91 21.92 -14.90
CA TYR A 110 -3.32 21.64 -15.20
C TYR A 110 -4.23 21.60 -13.95
N TYR A 111 -3.70 21.76 -12.73
CA TYR A 111 -4.50 21.87 -11.48
C TYR A 111 -4.47 23.26 -10.82
N ALA A 112 -3.85 24.26 -11.46
CA ALA A 112 -3.79 25.62 -10.94
C ALA A 112 -4.95 26.48 -11.46
N SER A 113 -6.17 26.28 -10.96
CA SER A 113 -7.24 27.29 -11.10
C SER A 113 -8.15 27.45 -9.89
N ALA A 114 -7.89 26.76 -8.78
CA ALA A 114 -8.35 27.23 -7.47
C ALA A 114 -7.25 28.13 -6.89
N LYS A 115 -7.57 29.39 -6.60
CA LYS A 115 -6.66 30.32 -5.91
C LYS A 115 -6.38 29.80 -4.49
N TRP A 116 -5.29 29.07 -4.31
CA TRP A 116 -4.77 28.61 -3.00
C TRP A 116 -3.71 29.57 -2.42
N SER A 117 -3.72 30.83 -2.85
CA SER A 117 -2.80 31.86 -2.37
C SER A 117 -3.40 32.62 -1.19
N GLN A 118 -3.49 32.00 0.00
CA GLN A 118 -3.66 32.65 1.31
C GLN A 118 -3.78 31.59 2.42
N PHE A 119 -2.68 30.92 2.76
CA PHE A 119 -2.56 30.23 4.05
C PHE A 119 -1.39 30.85 4.82
N PRO A 120 -1.58 31.33 6.06
CA PRO A 120 -0.48 31.79 6.89
C PRO A 120 0.44 30.60 7.19
N GLN A 121 1.67 30.71 6.71
CA GLN A 121 2.68 29.68 6.78
C GLN A 121 3.11 29.42 8.23
N HIS A 122 3.25 28.13 8.56
CA HIS A 122 4.15 27.46 9.52
C HIS A 122 4.60 28.16 10.83
N ASP A 123 5.00 29.43 10.78
CA ASP A 123 5.50 30.22 11.91
C ASP A 123 4.40 30.60 12.90
N ALA A 124 3.16 30.81 12.43
CA ALA A 124 2.00 31.04 13.32
C ALA A 124 1.66 29.80 14.17
N MET A 125 1.90 28.60 13.63
CA MET A 125 1.66 27.34 14.33
C MET A 125 2.73 27.04 15.39
N MET A 126 3.97 27.52 15.18
CA MET A 126 5.03 27.47 16.18
C MET A 126 4.85 28.55 17.26
N ALA A 127 4.34 29.73 16.92
CA ALA A 127 4.09 30.81 17.89
C ALA A 127 2.91 30.51 18.84
N GLN A 128 1.87 29.78 18.39
CA GLN A 128 0.76 29.34 19.25
C GLN A 128 1.15 28.31 20.34
N ARG A 129 2.33 27.69 20.26
CA ARG A 129 2.81 26.78 21.32
C ARG A 129 3.24 27.49 22.60
N SER A 130 3.53 28.79 22.53
CA SER A 130 4.04 29.55 23.69
C SER A 130 2.96 30.24 24.53
N SER A 131 1.68 30.28 24.10
CA SER A 131 0.63 31.06 24.77
C SER A 131 -0.46 30.26 25.50
N LEU A 132 -0.38 28.93 25.53
CA LEU A 132 -1.37 28.04 26.16
C LEU A 132 -0.92 27.46 27.51
N SER A 133 -0.16 28.21 28.32
CA SER A 133 0.11 27.86 29.72
C SER A 133 -1.06 28.32 30.61
N HIS A 134 -2.22 27.71 30.45
CA HIS A 134 -3.30 27.80 31.44
C HIS A 134 -3.09 26.74 32.52
N THR A 135 -3.34 27.17 33.76
CA THR A 135 -3.05 26.52 35.03
C THR A 135 -3.70 25.13 35.14
N ILE A 136 -2.95 24.09 34.79
CA ILE A 136 -3.30 22.69 35.07
C ILE A 136 -2.80 22.37 36.48
N THR A 137 -3.72 22.15 37.41
CA THR A 137 -3.45 21.74 38.78
C THR A 137 -2.95 20.29 38.84
N GLN A 138 -1.75 20.15 39.42
CA GLN A 138 -1.13 19.05 40.19
C GLN A 138 -1.28 17.57 39.72
N ASP A 139 -0.11 16.93 39.61
CA ASP A 139 0.20 15.49 39.47
C ASP A 139 0.17 14.81 38.08
N TYR A 140 0.31 15.54 36.99
CA TYR A 140 0.51 14.91 35.66
C TYR A 140 1.96 14.99 35.19
N ASN A 141 2.58 13.84 34.89
CA ASN A 141 3.91 13.80 34.30
C ASN A 141 3.79 14.13 32.81
N PRO A 142 4.44 15.19 32.29
CA PRO A 142 4.39 15.55 30.86
C PRO A 142 4.83 14.41 29.93
N LYS A 143 5.54 13.40 30.47
CA LYS A 143 5.91 12.18 29.74
C LYS A 143 4.71 11.32 29.34
N ASP A 144 3.58 11.41 30.05
CA ASP A 144 2.43 10.53 29.86
C ASP A 144 1.66 10.82 28.55
N TYR A 145 1.82 12.03 28.02
CA TYR A 145 1.17 12.47 26.77
C TYR A 145 2.05 12.33 25.53
N ASN A 146 3.30 11.92 25.71
CA ASN A 146 4.25 11.82 24.61
C ASN A 146 3.92 10.60 23.73
N ILE A 147 4.28 10.69 22.45
CA ILE A 147 4.21 9.56 21.52
C ILE A 147 5.31 8.55 21.91
N PRO A 148 4.99 7.25 22.08
CA PRO A 148 5.98 6.23 22.41
C PRO A 148 7.08 6.12 21.32
N PRO A 149 8.35 5.90 21.71
CA PRO A 149 9.48 5.92 20.77
C PRO A 149 9.63 4.65 19.93
N TYR A 150 8.98 3.54 20.29
CA TYR A 150 9.04 2.28 19.54
C TYR A 150 7.75 2.06 18.78
N PHE A 151 7.85 1.73 17.48
CA PHE A 151 6.74 1.27 16.67
C PHE A 151 7.01 -0.19 16.28
N PHE A 152 6.31 -1.11 16.95
CA PHE A 152 6.59 -2.55 16.90
C PHE A 152 5.53 -3.29 16.10
N LEU A 153 5.93 -4.07 15.09
CA LEU A 153 5.05 -5.01 14.38
C LEU A 153 5.26 -6.43 14.92
N SER A 154 4.19 -7.02 15.45
CA SER A 154 4.14 -8.43 15.85
C SER A 154 3.84 -9.33 14.66
N LYS A 155 4.59 -10.42 14.52
CA LYS A 155 4.30 -11.51 13.57
C LYS A 155 2.91 -12.09 13.80
N ASP A 156 2.51 -12.22 15.07
CA ASP A 156 1.21 -12.76 15.45
C ASP A 156 0.13 -11.72 15.15
N GLY A 157 -0.62 -11.96 14.08
CA GLY A 157 -1.77 -11.14 13.68
C GLY A 157 -1.43 -9.85 12.92
N MET A 158 -0.16 -9.61 12.56
CA MET A 158 0.27 -8.42 11.82
C MET A 158 -0.19 -7.09 12.47
N ILE A 159 -0.22 -7.08 13.81
CA ILE A 159 -0.64 -5.92 14.60
C ILE A 159 0.60 -5.09 14.92
N ALA A 160 0.57 -3.81 14.53
CA ALA A 160 1.60 -2.86 14.94
C ALA A 160 1.12 -1.94 16.06
N THR A 161 1.99 -1.71 17.04
CA THR A 161 1.69 -0.95 18.25
C THR A 161 2.79 0.05 18.59
N PHE A 162 2.42 1.18 19.21
CA PHE A 162 3.38 2.13 19.74
C PHE A 162 3.66 1.83 21.22
N THR A 163 4.92 1.56 21.55
CA THR A 163 5.33 1.09 22.88
C THR A 163 6.47 1.93 23.48
N TRP A 164 6.49 2.02 24.81
CA TRP A 164 7.50 2.77 25.56
C TRP A 164 8.82 2.02 25.72
N HIS A 165 8.74 0.69 25.78
CA HIS A 165 9.87 -0.17 26.04
C HIS A 165 10.22 -0.97 24.78
N PRO A 166 11.52 -1.23 24.56
CA PRO A 166 11.94 -2.06 23.45
C PRO A 166 11.34 -3.48 23.59
N PRO A 167 10.87 -4.09 22.48
CA PRO A 167 10.41 -5.47 22.50
C PRO A 167 11.57 -6.44 22.80
N LYS A 168 11.28 -7.58 23.43
CA LYS A 168 12.32 -8.56 23.84
C LYS A 168 12.94 -9.34 22.67
N ARG A 169 12.21 -9.57 21.59
CA ARG A 169 12.62 -10.44 20.47
C ARG A 169 12.60 -9.68 19.15
N VAL A 170 13.58 -8.81 18.96
CA VAL A 170 13.66 -7.98 17.75
C VAL A 170 14.58 -8.64 16.70
N ARG A 171 14.05 -8.88 15.51
CA ARG A 171 14.78 -9.41 14.34
C ARG A 171 15.01 -8.37 13.25
N PHE A 172 14.17 -7.34 13.19
CA PHE A 172 14.38 -6.16 12.35
C PHE A 172 14.29 -4.89 13.20
N ARG A 173 15.24 -3.96 13.00
CA ARG A 173 15.26 -2.67 13.70
C ARG A 173 15.82 -1.59 12.78
N SER A 174 15.16 -0.44 12.74
CA SER A 174 15.69 0.76 12.07
C SER A 174 15.19 2.03 12.74
N GLN A 175 15.80 3.16 12.41
CA GLN A 175 15.37 4.49 12.82
C GLN A 175 14.58 5.18 11.71
N TYR A 176 13.44 5.75 12.07
CA TYR A 176 12.53 6.44 11.15
C TYR A 176 12.27 7.87 11.63
N SER A 177 12.46 8.87 10.76
CA SER A 177 12.28 10.28 11.11
C SER A 177 10.83 10.70 10.86
N TRP A 178 10.11 11.02 11.93
CA TRP A 178 8.76 11.58 11.87
C TRP A 178 8.85 13.11 11.96
N LYS A 179 9.08 13.73 10.79
CA LYS A 179 9.37 15.17 10.66
C LYS A 179 8.23 16.04 11.20
N GLU A 180 6.98 15.68 10.91
CA GLU A 180 5.78 16.41 11.35
C GLU A 180 5.68 16.52 12.87
N GLN A 181 6.26 15.57 13.61
CA GLN A 181 6.28 15.58 15.08
C GLN A 181 7.64 15.96 15.65
N GLY A 182 8.66 16.18 14.81
CA GLY A 182 10.04 16.42 15.25
C GLY A 182 10.64 15.25 16.03
N ARG A 183 10.29 14.00 15.67
CA ARG A 183 10.68 12.80 16.43
C ARG A 183 11.44 11.80 15.57
N ILE A 184 12.23 10.95 16.24
CA ILE A 184 12.82 9.75 15.65
C ILE A 184 12.18 8.54 16.33
N LEU A 185 11.52 7.70 15.54
CA LEU A 185 10.95 6.44 15.98
C LEU A 185 11.96 5.31 15.76
N THR A 186 11.97 4.33 16.66
CA THR A 186 12.57 3.03 16.40
C THR A 186 11.50 2.10 15.86
N ILE A 187 11.52 1.84 14.56
CA ILE A 187 10.67 0.82 13.95
C ILE A 187 11.31 -0.55 14.15
N CYS A 188 10.56 -1.52 14.69
CA CYS A 188 11.09 -2.84 14.99
C CYS A 188 10.05 -3.95 14.84
N SER A 189 10.51 -5.18 14.63
CA SER A 189 9.64 -6.36 14.51
C SER A 189 10.38 -7.62 14.94
N ASP A 190 9.63 -8.64 15.35
CA ASP A 190 10.09 -10.01 15.56
C ASP A 190 10.15 -10.83 14.25
N ILE A 191 9.76 -10.22 13.12
CA ILE A 191 9.85 -10.80 11.79
C ILE A 191 11.26 -10.56 11.21
N GLN A 192 11.84 -11.62 10.64
CA GLN A 192 13.11 -11.54 9.92
C GLN A 192 12.88 -10.97 8.52
N SER A 193 13.69 -9.98 8.14
CA SER A 193 13.74 -9.50 6.76
C SER A 193 14.34 -10.58 5.88
N GLU A 194 13.74 -10.86 4.72
CA GLU A 194 14.29 -11.83 3.76
C GLU A 194 15.30 -11.15 2.83
N GLU A 195 16.43 -11.77 2.56
CA GLU A 195 17.36 -11.24 1.54
C GLU A 195 16.75 -11.35 0.14
N ASN A 196 15.94 -12.39 -0.08
CA ASN A 196 15.25 -12.67 -1.33
C ASN A 196 13.77 -12.34 -1.18
N THR A 197 13.41 -11.07 -1.38
CA THR A 197 11.98 -10.69 -1.47
C THR A 197 11.36 -11.39 -2.68
N TYR A 198 10.07 -11.68 -2.60
CA TYR A 198 9.28 -12.04 -3.77
C TYR A 198 9.39 -10.94 -4.85
N GLN A 199 10.22 -11.21 -5.86
CA GLN A 199 10.38 -10.44 -7.09
C GLN A 199 10.49 -11.46 -8.22
N GLU A 200 9.44 -11.56 -9.04
CA GLU A 200 9.41 -12.50 -10.17
C GLU A 200 10.07 -11.94 -11.43
N TYR A 201 10.31 -10.63 -11.50
CA TYR A 201 10.73 -9.95 -12.74
C TYR A 201 11.88 -8.97 -12.53
N ASP A 202 12.72 -8.85 -13.57
CA ASP A 202 13.58 -7.69 -13.76
C ASP A 202 12.67 -6.44 -13.86
N SER A 203 12.63 -5.66 -12.77
CA SER A 203 11.75 -4.51 -12.50
C SER A 203 11.87 -3.33 -13.50
N VAL A 204 12.70 -3.48 -14.53
CA VAL A 204 13.27 -2.37 -15.29
C VAL A 204 12.31 -1.75 -16.34
N LYS A 205 11.17 -2.36 -16.72
CA LYS A 205 10.60 -2.04 -18.06
C LYS A 205 9.13 -1.69 -18.23
N ALA A 206 8.33 -1.45 -17.18
CA ALA A 206 6.96 -0.96 -17.43
C ALA A 206 6.42 0.03 -16.38
N PRO A 207 7.09 1.18 -16.12
CA PRO A 207 6.53 2.24 -15.27
C PRO A 207 5.10 2.63 -15.70
N ARG A 208 4.83 2.57 -17.00
CA ARG A 208 3.50 2.80 -17.62
C ARG A 208 2.42 1.89 -17.07
N LEU A 209 2.72 0.59 -16.96
CA LEU A 209 1.78 -0.42 -16.46
C LEU A 209 1.55 -0.24 -14.96
N LEU A 210 2.58 0.19 -14.21
CA LEU A 210 2.44 0.45 -12.77
C LEU A 210 1.44 1.56 -12.48
N SER A 211 1.53 2.70 -13.18
CA SER A 211 0.55 3.80 -12.99
C SER A 211 -0.88 3.34 -13.22
N PHE A 212 -1.11 2.57 -14.29
CA PHE A 212 -2.44 2.01 -14.59
C PHE A 212 -2.90 0.97 -13.58
N LEU A 213 -2.03 0.05 -13.16
CA LEU A 213 -2.39 -0.94 -12.15
C LEU A 213 -2.69 -0.29 -10.79
N ARG A 214 -2.02 0.81 -10.42
CA ARG A 214 -2.36 1.61 -9.23
C ARG A 214 -3.77 2.18 -9.33
N SER A 215 -4.07 2.85 -10.44
CA SER A 215 -5.41 3.42 -10.69
C SER A 215 -6.49 2.33 -10.76
N HIS A 216 -6.16 1.17 -11.33
CA HIS A 216 -7.05 0.01 -11.40
C HIS A 216 -7.33 -0.57 -10.01
N LEU A 217 -6.29 -0.76 -9.19
CA LEU A 217 -6.40 -1.22 -7.81
C LEU A 217 -7.30 -0.27 -7.00
N GLN A 218 -7.02 1.02 -7.09
CA GLN A 218 -7.79 2.07 -6.41
C GLN A 218 -9.28 1.98 -6.77
N LYS A 219 -9.60 1.85 -8.06
CA LYS A 219 -10.98 1.72 -8.55
C LYS A 219 -11.64 0.41 -8.14
N CYS A 220 -10.90 -0.71 -8.10
CA CYS A 220 -11.42 -1.98 -7.60
C CYS A 220 -11.81 -1.87 -6.12
N ILE A 221 -10.97 -1.24 -5.28
CA ILE A 221 -11.26 -0.98 -3.87
C ILE A 221 -12.49 -0.08 -3.74
N ARG A 222 -12.52 1.07 -4.44
CA ARG A 222 -13.67 2.00 -4.45
C ARG A 222 -14.99 1.30 -4.76
N ARG A 223 -14.97 0.33 -5.69
CA ARG A 223 -16.16 -0.39 -6.21
C ARG A 223 -16.45 -1.73 -5.52
N THR A 224 -15.87 -1.94 -4.34
CA THR A 224 -16.09 -3.17 -3.57
C THR A 224 -15.81 -4.46 -4.33
N ASN A 225 -14.80 -4.48 -5.21
CA ASN A 225 -14.46 -5.66 -6.01
C ASN A 225 -13.17 -6.31 -5.47
N GLY A 226 -13.28 -7.04 -4.36
CA GLY A 226 -12.10 -7.64 -3.72
C GLY A 226 -11.39 -8.66 -4.58
N GLN A 227 -12.12 -9.43 -5.40
CA GLN A 227 -11.52 -10.42 -6.30
C GLN A 227 -10.56 -9.77 -7.31
N LEU A 228 -10.98 -8.70 -7.97
CA LEU A 228 -10.09 -7.97 -8.87
C LEU A 228 -9.02 -7.21 -8.10
N ALA A 229 -9.35 -6.61 -6.96
CA ALA A 229 -8.40 -5.82 -6.18
C ALA A 229 -7.15 -6.61 -5.77
N TYR A 230 -7.29 -7.80 -5.16
CA TYR A 230 -6.10 -8.56 -4.74
C TYR A 230 -5.30 -9.11 -5.92
N ARG A 231 -5.95 -9.45 -7.03
CA ARG A 231 -5.27 -9.89 -8.27
C ARG A 231 -4.48 -8.75 -8.89
N THR A 232 -5.03 -7.53 -8.90
CA THR A 232 -4.30 -6.32 -9.32
C THR A 232 -3.13 -6.02 -8.39
N ALA A 233 -3.33 -6.12 -7.07
CA ALA A 233 -2.25 -5.97 -6.09
C ALA A 233 -1.14 -7.01 -6.32
N TYR A 234 -1.50 -8.26 -6.62
CA TYR A 234 -0.53 -9.29 -6.97
C TYR A 234 0.30 -8.93 -8.21
N GLN A 235 -0.33 -8.38 -9.26
CA GLN A 235 0.41 -7.87 -10.44
C GLN A 235 1.33 -6.69 -10.10
N LEU A 236 0.97 -5.84 -9.13
CA LEU A 236 1.82 -4.74 -8.66
C LEU A 236 3.03 -5.22 -7.84
N ILE A 237 2.85 -6.29 -7.05
CA ILE A 237 3.90 -6.84 -6.17
C ILE A 237 5.04 -7.47 -6.98
N LYS A 238 4.73 -8.16 -8.07
CA LYS A 238 5.71 -8.85 -8.94
C LYS A 238 6.90 -7.98 -9.35
N PRO A 239 6.71 -6.75 -9.87
CA PRO A 239 7.81 -5.86 -10.21
C PRO A 239 8.36 -5.07 -9.01
N ASP A 240 7.52 -4.62 -8.08
CA ASP A 240 7.96 -3.86 -6.90
C ASP A 240 6.92 -3.87 -5.77
N ALA A 241 7.08 -4.80 -4.82
CA ALA A 241 6.26 -4.86 -3.61
C ALA A 241 6.30 -3.55 -2.78
N ALA A 242 7.43 -2.84 -2.78
CA ALA A 242 7.55 -1.60 -2.01
C ALA A 242 6.69 -0.48 -2.59
N GLU A 243 6.47 -0.47 -3.91
CA GLU A 243 5.55 0.48 -4.54
C GLU A 243 4.10 0.24 -4.07
N LEU A 244 3.63 -1.00 -4.06
CA LEU A 244 2.30 -1.31 -3.51
C LEU A 244 2.19 -0.87 -2.06
N ILE A 245 3.17 -1.25 -1.22
CA ILE A 245 3.15 -0.96 0.21
C ILE A 245 3.13 0.55 0.50
N ARG A 246 3.82 1.37 -0.31
CA ARG A 246 3.80 2.84 -0.15
C ARG A 246 2.49 3.49 -0.59
N GLN A 247 1.84 2.96 -1.62
CA GLN A 247 0.60 3.54 -2.18
C GLN A 247 -0.66 3.10 -1.45
N LEU A 248 -0.69 1.85 -0.97
CA LEU A 248 -1.87 1.25 -0.35
C LEU A 248 -2.43 2.05 0.85
N PRO A 249 -1.62 2.66 1.74
CA PRO A 249 -2.11 3.54 2.79
C PRO A 249 -3.07 4.61 2.26
N MET A 250 -2.66 5.35 1.23
CA MET A 250 -3.49 6.43 0.68
C MET A 250 -4.74 5.91 -0.02
N ILE A 251 -4.63 4.80 -0.75
CA ILE A 251 -5.79 4.17 -1.40
C ILE A 251 -6.84 3.79 -0.34
N VAL A 252 -6.41 3.25 0.81
CA VAL A 252 -7.34 2.92 1.91
C VAL A 252 -8.02 4.17 2.47
N LEU A 253 -7.30 5.28 2.64
CA LEU A 253 -7.88 6.53 3.18
C LEU A 253 -8.80 7.25 2.18
N GLU A 254 -8.54 7.14 0.89
CA GLU A 254 -9.37 7.77 -0.15
C GLU A 254 -10.64 6.95 -0.43
N ASP A 255 -10.52 5.62 -0.52
CA ASP A 255 -11.53 4.77 -1.13
C ASP A 255 -12.09 3.66 -0.24
N ALA A 256 -11.65 3.58 1.00
CA ALA A 256 -12.12 2.61 1.96
C ALA A 256 -12.13 3.19 3.39
N ILE A 257 -12.17 2.32 4.38
CA ILE A 257 -12.05 2.67 5.79
C ILE A 257 -10.85 1.92 6.39
N PRO A 258 -10.00 2.60 7.20
CA PRO A 258 -8.88 1.94 7.86
C PRO A 258 -9.34 0.82 8.80
N ASN A 259 -8.78 -0.36 8.61
CA ASN A 259 -8.89 -1.52 9.51
C ASN A 259 -8.03 -1.29 10.78
N PRO A 260 -8.30 -1.95 11.92
CA PRO A 260 -7.38 -1.95 13.07
C PRO A 260 -5.96 -2.40 12.78
N GLN A 261 -5.73 -3.16 11.70
CA GLN A 261 -4.42 -3.57 11.23
C GLN A 261 -3.76 -2.55 10.30
N TYR A 262 -4.41 -1.41 10.02
CA TYR A 262 -3.82 -0.29 9.27
C TYR A 262 -2.46 0.19 9.84
N PRO A 263 -2.24 0.24 11.17
CA PRO A 263 -0.90 0.47 11.72
C PRO A 263 0.14 -0.52 11.20
N GLY A 264 -0.21 -1.79 11.02
CA GLY A 264 0.68 -2.80 10.42
C GLY A 264 1.10 -2.44 9.00
N LEU A 265 0.17 -1.92 8.19
CA LEU A 265 0.46 -1.43 6.85
C LEU A 265 1.42 -0.21 6.88
N ILE A 266 1.21 0.74 7.78
CA ILE A 266 2.11 1.90 7.93
C ILE A 266 3.50 1.48 8.41
N TRP A 267 3.57 0.52 9.33
CA TRP A 267 4.84 -0.05 9.77
C TRP A 267 5.61 -0.64 8.58
N LEU A 268 4.94 -1.42 7.73
CA LEU A 268 5.56 -2.01 6.53
C LEU A 268 6.06 -0.93 5.56
N ALA A 269 5.31 0.15 5.35
CA ALA A 269 5.75 1.26 4.52
C ALA A 269 7.00 1.95 5.08
N CYS A 270 7.04 2.25 6.38
CA CYS A 270 8.23 2.80 7.02
C CYS A 270 9.43 1.84 6.97
N ALA A 271 9.19 0.54 7.19
CA ALA A 271 10.24 -0.46 7.21
C ALA A 271 10.85 -0.70 5.82
N THR A 272 10.01 -0.73 4.78
CA THR A 272 10.48 -0.92 3.38
C THR A 272 11.32 0.26 2.89
N GLU A 273 11.01 1.50 3.27
CA GLU A 273 11.89 2.67 3.05
C GLU A 273 13.26 2.53 3.73
N LYS A 274 13.37 1.66 4.75
CA LYS A 274 14.60 1.35 5.48
C LYS A 274 15.23 0.02 5.06
N GLY A 275 14.82 -0.52 3.92
CA GLY A 275 15.39 -1.74 3.35
C GLY A 275 14.80 -3.03 3.90
N PHE A 276 13.73 -2.98 4.70
CA PHE A 276 12.98 -4.18 5.05
C PHE A 276 12.41 -4.82 3.79
N ARG A 277 12.58 -6.12 3.70
CA ARG A 277 12.17 -6.95 2.59
C ARG A 277 11.12 -7.93 3.10
N PRO A 278 9.84 -7.74 2.74
CA PRO A 278 8.74 -8.50 3.32
C PRO A 278 8.83 -9.98 2.90
N PRO A 279 8.77 -10.93 3.85
CA PRO A 279 8.68 -12.34 3.54
C PRO A 279 7.37 -12.69 2.82
N ILE A 280 7.33 -13.85 2.16
CA ILE A 280 6.16 -14.35 1.43
C ILE A 280 4.89 -14.31 2.29
N SER A 281 4.97 -14.69 3.57
CA SER A 281 3.81 -14.66 4.47
C SER A 281 3.23 -13.25 4.68
N ILE A 282 4.05 -12.21 4.62
CA ILE A 282 3.57 -10.81 4.66
C ILE A 282 2.96 -10.42 3.31
N ILE A 283 3.51 -10.88 2.20
CA ILE A 283 2.90 -10.66 0.87
C ILE A 283 1.50 -11.28 0.81
N GLU A 284 1.33 -12.52 1.27
CA GLU A 284 0.03 -13.18 1.35
C GLU A 284 -0.95 -12.44 2.27
N TRP A 285 -0.45 -11.89 3.38
CA TRP A 285 -1.23 -11.02 4.25
C TRP A 285 -1.64 -9.72 3.55
N LEU A 286 -0.73 -9.06 2.81
CA LEU A 286 -1.04 -7.84 2.06
C LEU A 286 -2.12 -8.07 1.00
N LEU A 287 -2.06 -9.19 0.27
CA LEU A 287 -3.10 -9.58 -0.68
C LEU A 287 -4.45 -9.82 0.03
N GLY A 288 -4.41 -10.48 1.19
CA GLY A 288 -5.55 -10.62 2.09
C GLY A 288 -6.14 -9.29 2.54
N TYR A 289 -5.28 -8.37 2.95
CA TYR A 289 -5.64 -7.04 3.43
C TYR A 289 -6.32 -6.24 2.32
N VAL A 290 -5.73 -6.21 1.12
CA VAL A 290 -6.33 -5.56 -0.06
C VAL A 290 -7.73 -6.13 -0.36
N ARG A 291 -7.87 -7.47 -0.34
CA ARG A 291 -9.16 -8.11 -0.56
C ARG A 291 -10.18 -7.69 0.49
N ALA A 292 -9.81 -7.74 1.78
CA ALA A 292 -10.71 -7.43 2.88
C ALA A 292 -11.13 -5.94 2.89
N VAL A 293 -10.21 -5.03 2.59
CA VAL A 293 -10.49 -3.59 2.42
C VAL A 293 -11.48 -3.36 1.29
N ALA A 294 -11.28 -4.02 0.14
CA ALA A 294 -12.18 -3.90 -1.00
C ALA A 294 -13.55 -4.50 -0.68
N ASP A 295 -13.62 -5.73 -0.16
CA ASP A 295 -14.86 -6.44 0.15
C ASP A 295 -15.66 -5.80 1.30
N SER A 296 -15.03 -4.96 2.14
CA SER A 296 -15.73 -4.19 3.17
C SER A 296 -16.84 -3.34 2.54
N PRO A 297 -18.06 -3.33 3.09
CA PRO A 297 -19.15 -2.48 2.60
C PRO A 297 -19.03 -1.02 3.08
N PHE A 298 -18.12 -0.73 4.00
CA PHE A 298 -18.02 0.58 4.63
C PHE A 298 -17.05 1.49 3.90
N ARG A 299 -17.45 2.75 3.69
CA ARG A 299 -16.66 3.76 2.99
C ARG A 299 -16.53 5.01 3.84
N GLU A 300 -15.36 5.63 3.78
CA GLU A 300 -15.13 6.87 4.48
C GLU A 300 -15.93 7.98 3.79
N THR A 301 -16.77 8.67 4.55
CA THR A 301 -17.55 9.81 4.07
C THR A 301 -17.13 11.03 4.86
N PHE A 302 -16.53 11.99 4.18
CA PHE A 302 -16.11 13.23 4.81
C PHE A 302 -17.21 14.26 4.71
N GLU A 303 -17.69 14.74 5.86
CA GLU A 303 -18.55 15.93 5.89
C GLU A 303 -17.78 17.13 5.32
N ALA A 304 -18.47 17.96 4.54
CA ALA A 304 -17.89 19.18 3.98
C ALA A 304 -17.52 20.19 5.08
N SER A 305 -18.23 20.16 6.22
CA SER A 305 -18.05 21.03 7.38
C SER A 305 -16.97 20.58 8.36
N ALA A 306 -16.36 19.39 8.18
CA ALA A 306 -15.37 18.90 9.12
C ALA A 306 -14.16 19.84 9.17
N SER A 307 -13.78 20.23 10.39
CA SER A 307 -12.63 21.11 10.59
C SER A 307 -11.36 20.52 9.98
N SER A 308 -10.61 21.38 9.31
CA SER A 308 -9.35 21.06 8.65
C SER A 308 -8.12 21.17 9.55
N ASP A 309 -8.25 21.64 10.79
CA ASP A 309 -7.03 21.90 11.56
C ASP A 309 -6.32 20.57 11.88
N PRO A 310 -4.99 20.55 11.93
CA PRO A 310 -4.26 19.36 12.32
C PRO A 310 -4.61 18.93 13.75
N LEU A 311 -4.79 17.63 13.98
CA LEU A 311 -4.97 17.09 15.33
C LEU A 311 -3.64 17.16 16.09
N GLN A 312 -3.64 17.71 17.31
CA GLN A 312 -2.48 17.66 18.20
C GLN A 312 -2.41 16.27 18.87
N LEU A 313 -1.47 15.44 18.40
CA LEU A 313 -1.29 14.07 18.91
C LEU A 313 -0.80 13.99 20.36
N VAL A 314 -0.01 14.98 20.78
CA VAL A 314 0.47 15.12 22.17
C VAL A 314 -0.57 15.94 22.93
N SER A 315 -1.70 15.31 23.22
CA SER A 315 -2.79 15.91 23.96
C SER A 315 -3.40 14.90 24.92
N ARG A 316 -3.98 15.41 26.01
CA ARG A 316 -4.65 14.58 27.03
C ARG A 316 -5.76 13.73 26.43
N SER A 317 -6.57 14.31 25.56
CA SER A 317 -7.70 13.62 24.93
C SER A 317 -7.28 12.46 24.03
N VAL A 318 -6.12 12.53 23.38
CA VAL A 318 -5.57 11.40 22.61
C VAL A 318 -4.95 10.35 23.53
N ALA A 319 -4.28 10.77 24.61
CA ALA A 319 -3.65 9.85 25.56
C ALA A 319 -4.67 8.98 26.33
N GLU A 320 -5.85 9.54 26.63
CA GLU A 320 -6.97 8.86 27.31
C GLU A 320 -7.66 7.80 26.43
N LEU A 321 -7.40 7.76 25.12
CA LEU A 321 -7.96 6.72 24.25
C LEU A 321 -7.32 5.34 24.51
N PRO A 322 -8.09 4.24 24.35
CA PRO A 322 -7.55 2.89 24.29
C PRO A 322 -6.37 2.78 23.34
N THR A 323 -5.39 1.94 23.69
CA THR A 323 -4.13 1.81 22.94
C THR A 323 -4.35 1.53 21.45
N SER A 324 -5.26 0.61 21.10
CA SER A 324 -5.57 0.28 19.70
C SER A 324 -6.09 1.47 18.89
N LYS A 325 -6.92 2.31 19.50
CA LYS A 325 -7.45 3.55 18.91
C LYS A 325 -6.36 4.61 18.75
N ARG A 326 -5.56 4.79 19.79
CA ARG A 326 -4.43 5.74 19.80
C ARG A 326 -3.37 5.38 18.77
N ASP A 327 -3.02 4.09 18.66
CA ASP A 327 -2.06 3.58 17.69
C ASP A 327 -2.53 3.81 16.25
N LEU A 328 -3.83 3.68 15.99
CA LEU A 328 -4.42 4.04 14.70
C LEU A 328 -4.26 5.54 14.39
N LEU A 329 -4.54 6.43 15.35
CA LEU A 329 -4.35 7.88 15.13
C LEU A 329 -2.88 8.24 14.88
N TYR A 330 -1.96 7.61 15.61
CA TYR A 330 -0.53 7.78 15.38
C TYR A 330 -0.11 7.27 14.00
N ALA A 331 -0.58 6.10 13.57
CA ALA A 331 -0.30 5.55 12.25
C ALA A 331 -0.88 6.43 11.11
N LEU A 332 -2.10 6.95 11.27
CA LEU A 332 -2.70 7.88 10.32
C LEU A 332 -1.80 9.11 10.15
N GLN A 333 -1.41 9.77 11.23
CA GLN A 333 -0.54 10.95 11.14
C GLN A 333 0.89 10.63 10.69
N LEU A 334 1.42 9.44 11.00
CA LEU A 334 2.71 8.98 10.48
C LEU A 334 2.64 8.78 8.96
N THR A 335 1.47 8.43 8.41
CA THR A 335 1.27 8.36 6.95
C THR A 335 1.66 9.66 6.24
N LYS A 336 1.56 10.83 6.91
CA LYS A 336 1.96 12.13 6.33
C LYS A 336 3.44 12.19 5.95
N SER A 337 4.32 11.47 6.67
CA SER A 337 5.75 11.46 6.35
C SER A 337 6.06 10.68 5.07
N LEU A 338 5.14 9.81 4.65
CA LEU A 338 5.22 9.03 3.41
C LEU A 338 4.66 9.80 2.19
N GLN A 339 4.07 10.99 2.40
CA GLN A 339 3.32 11.72 1.37
C GLN A 339 3.93 13.10 1.07
N THR A 340 4.14 13.35 -0.22
CA THR A 340 4.67 14.64 -0.72
C THR A 340 3.56 15.61 -1.14
N SER A 341 2.41 15.11 -1.60
CA SER A 341 1.28 15.93 -2.05
C SER A 341 0.60 16.64 -0.88
N ALA A 342 0.44 17.97 -0.98
CA ALA A 342 -0.31 18.77 -0.01
C ALA A 342 -1.76 18.29 0.13
N GLY A 343 -2.39 17.87 -0.97
CA GLY A 343 -3.75 17.30 -0.96
C GLY A 343 -3.83 16.01 -0.15
N ASN A 344 -2.84 15.12 -0.28
CA ASN A 344 -2.80 13.88 0.50
C ASN A 344 -2.59 14.17 1.99
N ARG A 345 -1.68 15.10 2.33
CA ARG A 345 -1.44 15.52 3.71
C ARG A 345 -2.70 16.11 4.34
N PHE A 346 -3.46 16.91 3.60
CA PHE A 346 -4.75 17.46 4.02
C PHE A 346 -5.80 16.37 4.26
N LEU A 347 -5.92 15.41 3.33
CA LEU A 347 -6.82 14.25 3.49
C LEU A 347 -6.49 13.47 4.76
N ILE A 348 -5.20 13.26 5.06
CA ILE A 348 -4.77 12.57 6.27
C ILE A 348 -5.16 13.35 7.54
N ASP A 349 -4.99 14.68 7.56
CA ASP A 349 -5.40 15.50 8.70
C ASP A 349 -6.91 15.44 8.93
N LYS A 350 -7.70 15.59 7.86
CA LYS A 350 -9.15 15.45 7.89
C LYS A 350 -9.59 14.08 8.41
N THR A 351 -8.95 13.02 7.91
CA THR A 351 -9.23 11.64 8.32
C THR A 351 -8.88 11.41 9.77
N THR A 352 -7.69 11.82 10.20
CA THR A 352 -7.26 11.67 11.61
C THR A 352 -8.23 12.35 12.55
N ARG A 353 -8.66 13.58 12.24
CA ARG A 353 -9.61 14.32 13.07
C ARG A 353 -10.98 13.66 13.10
N ALA A 354 -11.51 13.22 11.95
CA ALA A 354 -12.78 12.50 11.89
C ALA A 354 -12.74 11.22 12.75
N TRP A 355 -11.65 10.45 12.67
CA TRP A 355 -11.48 9.24 13.47
C TRP A 355 -11.35 9.55 14.96
N PHE A 356 -10.61 10.59 15.34
CA PHE A 356 -10.51 11.03 16.72
C PHE A 356 -11.87 11.40 17.31
N GLU A 357 -12.67 12.20 16.60
CA GLU A 357 -14.01 12.58 17.10
C GLU A 357 -14.96 11.38 17.19
N ARG A 358 -14.92 10.44 16.24
CA ARG A 358 -15.69 9.19 16.32
C ARG A 358 -15.28 8.35 17.53
N MET A 359 -13.97 8.16 17.72
CA MET A 359 -13.44 7.37 18.85
C MET A 359 -13.78 7.98 20.22
N ARG A 360 -13.90 9.31 20.29
CA ARG A 360 -14.25 10.06 21.50
C ARG A 360 -15.75 10.06 21.79
N SER A 361 -16.58 10.19 20.75
CA SER A 361 -18.04 10.26 20.88
C SER A 361 -18.71 8.88 20.99
N ASP A 362 -18.05 7.83 20.50
CA ASP A 362 -18.61 6.49 20.45
C ASP A 362 -18.21 5.65 21.67
N SER A 363 -18.98 5.80 22.75
CA SER A 363 -18.78 5.02 23.98
C SER A 363 -19.00 3.51 23.79
N ASN A 364 -19.71 3.10 22.73
CA ASN A 364 -20.08 1.70 22.47
C ASN A 364 -19.24 1.05 21.36
N ASP A 365 -18.21 1.72 20.86
CA ASP A 365 -17.39 1.25 19.74
C ASP A 365 -18.16 0.89 18.47
N ASN A 366 -19.35 1.47 18.22
CA ASN A 366 -20.19 1.14 17.06
C ASN A 366 -19.53 1.45 15.70
N HIS A 367 -18.70 2.49 15.60
CA HIS A 367 -17.97 2.88 14.39
C HIS A 367 -16.67 2.10 14.25
N TYR A 368 -15.95 1.92 15.36
CA TYR A 368 -14.71 1.14 15.36
C TYR A 368 -14.98 -0.35 15.10
N SER A 369 -16.05 -0.89 15.67
CA SER A 369 -16.47 -2.29 15.44
C SER A 369 -16.79 -2.58 13.97
N LYS A 370 -17.35 -1.61 13.23
CA LYS A 370 -17.59 -1.73 11.78
C LYS A 370 -16.32 -1.91 10.96
N THR A 371 -15.15 -1.52 11.49
CA THR A 371 -13.87 -1.70 10.80
C THR A 371 -13.17 -3.00 11.14
N LEU A 372 -13.72 -3.80 12.07
CA LEU A 372 -13.21 -5.11 12.47
C LEU A 372 -13.54 -6.19 11.43
N TYR A 373 -13.21 -5.96 10.17
CA TYR A 373 -13.23 -7.02 9.17
C TYR A 373 -11.98 -7.89 9.28
N GLN A 374 -12.16 -9.20 9.14
CA GLN A 374 -11.07 -10.16 9.25
C GLN A 374 -10.21 -10.13 7.98
N VAL A 375 -8.90 -10.13 8.17
CA VAL A 375 -7.92 -10.25 7.10
C VAL A 375 -7.43 -11.69 7.06
N HIS A 376 -7.72 -12.39 5.98
CA HIS A 376 -7.26 -13.75 5.74
C HIS A 376 -6.09 -13.72 4.76
N HIS A 377 -5.05 -14.52 5.03
CA HIS A 377 -3.95 -14.70 4.08
C HIS A 377 -4.48 -15.26 2.76
N VAL A 378 -3.97 -14.72 1.64
CA VAL A 378 -4.24 -15.23 0.30
C VAL A 378 -2.96 -15.88 -0.23
N PRO A 379 -2.92 -17.22 -0.38
CA PRO A 379 -1.73 -17.91 -0.87
C PRO A 379 -1.32 -17.44 -2.25
N ILE A 380 -0.04 -17.14 -2.44
CA ILE A 380 0.48 -16.62 -3.73
C ILE A 380 0.30 -17.64 -4.86
N ASP A 381 0.56 -18.92 -4.58
CA ASP A 381 0.57 -20.00 -5.58
C ASP A 381 -0.79 -20.21 -6.28
N GLY A 382 -1.87 -19.65 -5.71
CA GLY A 382 -3.23 -19.75 -6.24
C GLY A 382 -3.75 -18.48 -6.91
N VAL A 383 -2.98 -17.38 -6.95
CA VAL A 383 -3.50 -16.10 -7.45
C VAL A 383 -3.53 -16.08 -8.98
N PRO A 384 -4.71 -16.04 -9.61
CA PRO A 384 -4.78 -16.05 -11.07
C PRO A 384 -4.31 -14.71 -11.63
N ASN A 385 -3.55 -14.76 -12.73
CA ASN A 385 -3.16 -13.56 -13.47
C ASN A 385 -4.39 -12.78 -13.92
N LEU A 386 -4.32 -11.46 -13.84
CA LEU A 386 -5.39 -10.55 -14.25
C LEU A 386 -5.56 -10.64 -15.77
N GLN A 387 -6.78 -10.94 -16.22
CA GLN A 387 -7.08 -11.07 -17.64
C GLN A 387 -7.36 -9.68 -18.25
N PRO A 388 -7.09 -9.47 -19.55
CA PRO A 388 -7.31 -8.18 -20.20
C PRO A 388 -8.76 -7.64 -20.11
N ASP A 389 -9.75 -8.54 -20.10
CA ASP A 389 -11.17 -8.19 -20.00
C ASP A 389 -11.63 -7.83 -18.59
N GLU A 390 -10.82 -8.16 -17.57
CA GLU A 390 -11.02 -7.78 -16.16
C GLU A 390 -10.41 -6.41 -15.83
N LEU A 391 -9.72 -5.79 -16.79
CA LEU A 391 -9.12 -4.48 -16.61
C LEU A 391 -10.17 -3.38 -16.75
N GLU A 392 -10.31 -2.60 -15.67
CA GLU A 392 -11.19 -1.46 -15.56
C GLU A 392 -10.66 -0.31 -16.41
N LEU A 393 -11.33 -0.03 -17.52
CA LEU A 393 -10.85 0.96 -18.50
C LEU A 393 -10.92 2.40 -17.98
N SER A 394 -11.83 2.67 -17.06
CA SER A 394 -11.80 3.92 -16.27
C SER A 394 -10.51 4.11 -15.45
N ALA A 395 -9.67 3.08 -15.28
CA ALA A 395 -8.35 3.19 -14.66
C ALA A 395 -7.34 3.96 -15.51
N VAL A 396 -7.63 4.22 -16.79
CA VAL A 396 -6.84 5.15 -17.59
C VAL A 396 -7.18 6.58 -17.15
N ASP A 397 -6.43 7.08 -16.18
CA ASP A 397 -6.57 8.42 -15.61
C ASP A 397 -5.47 9.37 -16.15
N PRO A 398 -5.46 10.66 -15.77
CA PRO A 398 -4.43 11.59 -16.23
C PRO A 398 -2.99 11.19 -15.87
N CYS A 399 -2.77 10.35 -14.84
CA CYS A 399 -1.43 9.88 -14.49
C CYS A 399 -1.00 8.65 -15.30
N CYS A 400 -1.88 8.15 -16.17
CA CYS A 400 -1.63 7.12 -17.18
C CYS A 400 -1.39 7.71 -18.58
N SER A 401 -0.78 8.90 -18.69
CA SER A 401 -0.55 9.61 -19.97
C SER A 401 0.11 8.73 -21.03
N ASP A 402 1.11 7.94 -20.63
CA ASP A 402 1.80 7.01 -21.51
C ASP A 402 0.88 5.97 -22.19
N ILE A 403 -0.18 5.53 -21.50
CA ILE A 403 -1.14 4.59 -22.06
C ILE A 403 -2.05 5.32 -23.04
N LEU A 404 -2.46 6.56 -22.73
CA LEU A 404 -3.22 7.39 -23.65
C LEU A 404 -2.42 7.67 -24.94
N ASP A 405 -1.11 7.88 -24.84
CA ASP A 405 -0.24 8.06 -26.00
C ASP A 405 -0.13 6.80 -26.87
N ILE A 406 0.01 5.62 -26.25
CA ILE A 406 -0.03 4.34 -26.98
C ILE A 406 -1.38 4.18 -27.67
N LEU A 407 -2.47 4.52 -26.97
CA LEU A 407 -3.81 4.40 -27.51
C LEU A 407 -4.00 5.32 -28.71
N ARG A 408 -3.53 6.58 -28.63
CA ARG A 408 -3.54 7.54 -29.73
C ARG A 408 -2.76 7.05 -30.94
N GLN A 409 -1.56 6.51 -30.73
CA GLN A 409 -0.73 5.99 -31.83
C GLN A 409 -1.37 4.82 -32.58
N GLU A 410 -2.31 4.13 -31.95
CA GLU A 410 -3.02 2.99 -32.56
C GLU A 410 -4.38 3.39 -33.17
N LEU A 411 -4.81 4.64 -33.04
CA LEU A 411 -5.98 5.21 -33.75
C LEU A 411 -5.62 5.56 -35.19
N ASP A 412 -6.57 5.39 -36.12
CA ASP A 412 -6.40 5.90 -37.49
C ASP A 412 -6.56 7.43 -37.53
N GLU A 413 -6.19 8.05 -38.65
CA GLU A 413 -6.21 9.51 -38.80
C GLU A 413 -7.61 10.10 -38.58
N GLU A 414 -8.66 9.38 -38.97
CA GLU A 414 -10.06 9.79 -38.79
C GLU A 414 -10.44 9.80 -37.30
N ASP A 415 -10.14 8.73 -36.56
CA ASP A 415 -10.36 8.64 -35.11
C ASP A 415 -9.51 9.66 -34.34
N GLN A 416 -8.26 9.91 -34.75
CA GLN A 416 -7.40 10.93 -34.14
C GLN A 416 -7.97 12.34 -34.35
N GLN A 417 -8.50 12.64 -35.54
CA GLN A 417 -9.12 13.92 -35.83
C GLN A 417 -10.45 14.09 -35.09
N ARG A 418 -11.20 13.00 -34.91
CA ARG A 418 -12.44 12.97 -34.15
C ARG A 418 -12.20 13.15 -32.64
N TRP A 419 -11.06 12.67 -32.12
CA TRP A 419 -10.71 12.71 -30.69
C TRP A 419 -9.35 13.37 -30.46
N PRO A 420 -9.27 14.69 -30.69
CA PRO A 420 -8.01 15.40 -30.74
C PRO A 420 -7.34 15.59 -29.37
N ASP A 421 -8.06 15.42 -28.25
CA ASP A 421 -7.53 15.67 -26.91
C ASP A 421 -7.81 14.54 -25.89
N ASP A 422 -7.07 14.57 -24.78
CA ASP A 422 -7.19 13.59 -23.70
C ASP A 422 -8.53 13.67 -22.97
N VAL A 423 -9.20 14.82 -23.01
CA VAL A 423 -10.47 15.05 -22.31
C VAL A 423 -11.57 14.26 -22.98
N VAL A 424 -11.62 14.28 -24.32
CA VAL A 424 -12.58 13.51 -25.13
C VAL A 424 -12.36 12.01 -24.93
N LEU A 425 -11.11 11.53 -25.02
CA LEU A 425 -10.78 10.12 -24.77
C LEU A 425 -11.18 9.68 -23.36
N LYS A 426 -10.88 10.50 -22.33
CA LYS A 426 -11.26 10.22 -20.94
C LYS A 426 -12.77 10.20 -20.75
N HIS A 427 -13.50 11.16 -21.34
CA HIS A 427 -14.96 11.21 -21.24
C HIS A 427 -15.58 9.92 -21.80
N MET A 428 -15.11 9.48 -22.97
CA MET A 428 -15.58 8.23 -23.58
C MET A 428 -15.29 7.00 -22.71
N LEU A 429 -14.08 6.89 -22.15
CA LEU A 429 -13.70 5.78 -21.27
C LEU A 429 -14.57 5.76 -19.99
N ASN A 430 -14.90 6.93 -19.45
CA ASN A 430 -15.76 7.08 -18.29
C ASN A 430 -17.23 6.75 -18.60
N GLU A 431 -17.80 7.29 -19.69
CA GLU A 431 -19.18 7.01 -20.11
C GLU A 431 -19.41 5.52 -20.34
N LYS A 432 -18.50 4.84 -21.04
CA LYS A 432 -18.60 3.38 -21.26
C LYS A 432 -18.49 2.57 -19.97
N SER A 433 -17.65 3.01 -19.03
CA SER A 433 -17.54 2.37 -17.72
C SER A 433 -18.86 2.49 -16.93
N CYS A 434 -19.59 3.59 -17.10
CA CYS A 434 -20.93 3.77 -16.52
C CYS A 434 -21.99 2.93 -17.25
N GLU A 435 -21.99 2.89 -18.59
CA GLU A 435 -22.97 2.11 -19.38
C GLU A 435 -22.89 0.60 -19.14
N LEU A 436 -21.69 0.03 -19.06
CA LEU A 436 -21.49 -1.40 -18.76
C LEU A 436 -22.03 -1.76 -17.38
N ARG A 437 -21.96 -0.83 -16.42
CA ARG A 437 -22.50 -1.02 -15.07
C ARG A 437 -24.02 -1.03 -15.03
N THR A 438 -24.67 -0.10 -15.74
CA THR A 438 -26.15 -0.08 -15.82
C THR A 438 -26.70 -1.37 -16.45
N LYS A 439 -25.94 -1.98 -17.38
CA LYS A 439 -26.32 -3.26 -18.00
C LYS A 439 -26.07 -4.48 -17.11
N MET A 440 -25.13 -4.42 -16.16
CA MET A 440 -24.78 -5.54 -15.27
C MET A 440 -25.53 -5.52 -13.93
N LEU A 441 -25.96 -4.35 -13.46
CA LEU A 441 -26.66 -4.19 -12.18
C LEU A 441 -28.20 -4.20 -12.28
N VAL A 442 -28.76 -4.36 -13.48
CA VAL A 442 -30.22 -4.49 -13.67
C VAL A 442 -30.54 -5.87 -14.24
N PRO A 443 -30.86 -6.82 -13.35
CA PRO A 443 -32.10 -7.56 -13.52
C PRO A 443 -32.92 -7.53 -12.23
N ALA A 444 -34.16 -7.06 -12.37
CA ALA A 444 -35.26 -7.08 -11.41
C ALA A 444 -35.20 -6.10 -10.22
N VAL A 445 -36.37 -5.57 -9.89
CA VAL A 445 -36.70 -4.62 -8.81
C VAL A 445 -36.50 -3.14 -9.18
N PHE A 446 -37.58 -2.37 -9.03
CA PHE A 446 -37.79 -0.97 -9.41
C PHE A 446 -38.27 -0.72 -10.84
N GLY A 447 -39.57 -0.95 -11.03
CA GLY A 447 -40.36 -0.18 -11.97
C GLY A 447 -40.66 1.22 -11.40
N GLY A 448 -40.54 2.23 -12.27
CA GLY A 448 -41.24 3.50 -12.12
C GLY A 448 -40.48 4.64 -11.42
N SER A 449 -39.77 5.46 -12.21
CA SER A 449 -39.98 6.92 -12.28
C SER A 449 -39.00 7.53 -13.28
N GLU A 450 -39.52 8.15 -14.35
CA GLU A 450 -38.73 8.84 -15.37
C GLU A 450 -38.04 10.08 -14.78
N SER A 451 -36.72 10.05 -14.66
CA SER A 451 -35.90 11.21 -14.33
C SER A 451 -35.68 12.08 -15.57
N LYS A 452 -35.91 13.39 -15.45
CA LYS A 452 -35.73 14.40 -16.50
C LYS A 452 -34.35 14.29 -17.16
N SER A 453 -34.35 14.11 -18.47
CA SER A 453 -33.18 13.96 -19.33
C SER A 453 -32.35 15.24 -19.39
N ALA A 454 -31.07 15.15 -19.05
CA ALA A 454 -30.06 16.06 -19.59
C ALA A 454 -30.04 15.89 -21.12
N GLU A 455 -29.96 17.00 -21.86
CA GLU A 455 -29.88 16.99 -23.33
C GLU A 455 -28.72 16.09 -23.78
N LYS A 456 -29.04 14.97 -24.43
CA LYS A 456 -28.03 14.11 -25.05
C LYS A 456 -27.35 14.89 -26.17
N PRO A 457 -26.01 14.87 -26.27
CA PRO A 457 -25.34 15.42 -27.43
C PRO A 457 -25.91 14.77 -28.70
N PRO A 458 -26.31 15.54 -29.72
CA PRO A 458 -26.95 15.01 -30.91
C PRO A 458 -25.96 14.15 -31.71
N GLY A 459 -26.41 12.96 -32.12
CA GLY A 459 -25.83 12.24 -33.27
C GLY A 459 -24.83 11.10 -32.98
N VAL A 460 -24.64 10.67 -31.73
CA VAL A 460 -23.75 9.51 -31.49
C VAL A 460 -24.50 8.20 -31.74
N ASN A 461 -24.24 7.57 -32.89
CA ASN A 461 -24.79 6.26 -33.25
C ASN A 461 -24.26 5.19 -32.27
N ARG A 462 -25.14 4.67 -31.42
CA ARG A 462 -24.84 3.65 -30.39
C ARG A 462 -24.09 2.45 -30.96
N MET A 463 -24.42 2.05 -32.19
CA MET A 463 -23.83 0.87 -32.84
C MET A 463 -22.37 1.13 -33.27
N GLU A 464 -22.06 2.35 -33.71
CA GLU A 464 -20.68 2.76 -34.03
C GLU A 464 -19.80 2.81 -32.79
N VAL A 465 -20.32 3.34 -31.67
CA VAL A 465 -19.57 3.37 -30.40
C VAL A 465 -19.28 1.96 -29.91
N ASP A 466 -20.24 1.03 -29.99
CA ASP A 466 -20.02 -0.37 -29.58
C ASP A 466 -19.04 -1.11 -30.51
N LEU A 467 -19.02 -0.80 -31.81
CA LEU A 467 -18.07 -1.39 -32.77
C LEU A 467 -16.64 -0.85 -32.57
N LEU A 468 -16.49 0.48 -32.45
CA LEU A 468 -15.25 1.14 -32.08
C LEU A 468 -14.73 0.60 -30.75
N TRP A 469 -15.63 0.36 -29.80
CA TRP A 469 -15.29 -0.22 -28.51
C TRP A 469 -14.76 -1.65 -28.59
N ARG A 470 -15.34 -2.53 -29.42
CA ARG A 470 -14.80 -3.87 -29.63
C ARG A 470 -13.41 -3.80 -30.26
N LYS A 471 -13.24 -2.98 -31.29
CA LYS A 471 -11.93 -2.72 -31.91
C LYS A 471 -10.92 -2.21 -30.87
N TYR A 472 -11.35 -1.30 -30.01
CA TYR A 472 -10.52 -0.68 -28.99
C TYR A 472 -10.18 -1.64 -27.84
N LYS A 473 -11.13 -2.45 -27.34
CA LYS A 473 -10.86 -3.52 -26.35
C LYS A 473 -9.90 -4.55 -26.90
N GLU A 474 -10.08 -4.93 -28.15
CA GLU A 474 -9.21 -5.87 -28.82
C GLU A 474 -7.81 -5.27 -28.99
N LYS A 475 -7.71 -3.99 -29.37
CA LYS A 475 -6.45 -3.24 -29.46
C LYS A 475 -5.78 -3.00 -28.11
N ILE A 476 -6.50 -2.65 -27.05
CA ILE A 476 -5.98 -2.59 -25.67
C ILE A 476 -5.50 -3.96 -25.24
N SER A 477 -6.30 -5.00 -25.45
CA SER A 477 -5.91 -6.37 -25.13
C SER A 477 -4.69 -6.78 -25.96
N GLN A 478 -4.54 -6.32 -27.21
CA GLN A 478 -3.37 -6.54 -28.05
C GLN A 478 -2.16 -5.72 -27.56
N ALA A 479 -2.33 -4.46 -27.19
CA ALA A 479 -1.29 -3.58 -26.66
C ALA A 479 -0.79 -4.10 -25.30
N GLN A 480 -1.70 -4.50 -24.41
CA GLN A 480 -1.39 -5.20 -23.18
C GLN A 480 -0.73 -6.54 -23.46
N ARG A 481 -1.25 -7.36 -24.39
CA ARG A 481 -0.57 -8.60 -24.82
C ARG A 481 0.80 -8.31 -25.42
N ARG A 482 1.04 -7.19 -26.09
CA ARG A 482 2.35 -6.79 -26.64
C ARG A 482 3.28 -6.29 -25.53
N ILE A 483 2.79 -5.52 -24.56
CA ILE A 483 3.53 -5.08 -23.38
C ILE A 483 3.91 -6.32 -22.54
N LEU A 484 2.95 -7.20 -22.27
CA LEU A 484 3.13 -8.44 -21.53
C LEU A 484 4.01 -9.45 -22.29
N ARG A 485 3.81 -9.69 -23.60
CA ARG A 485 4.68 -10.58 -24.42
C ARG A 485 6.06 -9.99 -24.66
N GLY A 486 6.17 -8.67 -24.80
CA GLY A 486 7.44 -7.95 -24.87
C GLY A 486 8.23 -8.06 -23.57
N ALA A 487 7.54 -8.19 -22.43
CA ALA A 487 8.13 -8.51 -21.14
C ALA A 487 8.44 -10.00 -20.93
N ILE A 488 7.83 -10.93 -21.69
CA ILE A 488 7.97 -12.40 -21.52
C ILE A 488 8.94 -13.05 -22.55
N SER A 489 9.10 -12.50 -23.75
CA SER A 489 9.89 -13.12 -24.84
C SER A 489 11.39 -12.79 -24.84
N LYS A 490 11.88 -12.07 -23.84
CA LYS A 490 13.28 -11.71 -23.63
C LYS A 490 13.67 -12.07 -22.21
#